data_AF-A0A7Z2VNF4-F1
#
_entry.id   AF-A0A7Z2VNF4-F1
#
_cell.length_a   1.000
_cell.length_b   1.000
_cell.length_c   1.000
_cell.angle_alpha   90.00
_cell.angle_beta   90.00
_cell.angle_gamma   90.00
#
_symmetry.space_group_name_H-M   'P 1'
#
loop_
_entity.id
_entity.type
_entity.pdbx_description
1 polymer ?
#
loop_
_entity_poly.entity_id
_entity_poly.type
_entity_poly.pdbx_seq_one_letter_code
_entity_poly.pdbx_strand_id
1 'polypeptide(L)'
;MEHKMNEGLKPMTLLDSVLGGGKVGKWGNSLGIRIPSEVMKLAKIKEGAELDFFLSTDGDVVMRLKKTEDDLVGGIDREFYTSLLNKMRASVTPDMQAHEEFGTALVGAERFDDGGDY
;
A
#
# COMPACT_ATOMS: atom_id res chain seq x y z
N MET A 1 4.57 -27.56 -10.94
CA MET A 1 3.42 -26.92 -10.26
C MET A 1 3.63 -25.42 -10.39
N GLU A 2 2.86 -24.77 -11.25
CA GLU A 2 2.90 -23.30 -11.40
C GLU A 2 2.30 -22.66 -10.15
N HIS A 3 3.09 -21.88 -9.43
CA HIS A 3 2.57 -20.97 -8.43
C HIS A 3 1.77 -19.89 -9.14
N LYS A 4 0.44 -19.95 -9.04
CA LYS A 4 -0.42 -18.82 -9.40
C LYS A 4 0.05 -17.62 -8.59
N MET A 5 0.56 -16.60 -9.29
CA MET A 5 0.75 -15.27 -8.72
C MET A 5 -0.56 -14.87 -8.06
N ASN A 6 -0.50 -14.42 -6.80
CA ASN A 6 -1.65 -13.89 -6.09
C ASN A 6 -2.17 -12.67 -6.84
N GLU A 7 -3.16 -12.88 -7.71
CA GLU A 7 -3.92 -11.81 -8.34
C GLU A 7 -4.59 -10.98 -7.24
N GLY A 8 -3.98 -9.83 -6.95
CA GLY A 8 -4.62 -8.67 -6.37
C GLY A 8 -5.37 -8.90 -5.06
N LEU A 9 -4.67 -8.74 -3.94
CA LEU A 9 -5.30 -8.16 -2.75
C LEU A 9 -5.77 -6.75 -3.13
N LYS A 10 -7.01 -6.65 -3.64
CA LYS A 10 -7.66 -5.36 -3.85
C LYS A 10 -7.83 -4.73 -2.46
N PRO A 11 -7.36 -3.49 -2.24
CA PRO A 11 -7.56 -2.83 -0.96
C PRO A 11 -9.06 -2.60 -0.76
N MET A 12 -9.68 -3.44 0.06
CA MET A 12 -11.05 -3.26 0.52
C MET A 12 -11.07 -2.02 1.42
N THR A 13 -11.71 -0.95 0.97
CA THR A 13 -11.90 0.25 1.79
C THR A 13 -13.12 0.00 2.67
N LEU A 14 -12.90 -0.29 3.96
CA LEU A 14 -13.97 -0.30 4.95
C LEU A 14 -14.37 1.15 5.22
N LEU A 15 -15.57 1.54 4.80
CA LEU A 15 -16.15 2.82 5.15
C LEU A 15 -16.74 2.71 6.56
N ASP A 16 -16.24 3.55 7.48
CA ASP A 16 -16.82 3.73 8.81
C ASP A 16 -18.21 4.41 8.75
N SER A 17 -18.84 4.59 9.91
CA SER A 17 -20.08 5.36 10.05
C SER A 17 -19.99 6.76 9.43
N VAL A 18 -21.08 7.23 8.82
CA VAL A 18 -21.17 8.56 8.18
C VAL A 18 -20.82 9.68 9.17
N LEU A 19 -19.73 10.42 8.88
CA LEU A 19 -19.25 11.52 9.73
C LEU A 19 -19.95 12.87 9.48
N GLY A 20 -20.66 13.02 8.37
CA GLY A 20 -21.38 14.25 8.03
C GLY A 20 -21.80 14.33 6.57
N GLY A 21 -22.66 15.30 6.25
CA GLY A 21 -23.14 15.57 4.89
C GLY A 21 -22.42 16.75 4.24
N GLY A 22 -21.91 16.57 3.03
CA GLY A 22 -21.40 17.63 2.17
C GLY A 22 -22.38 18.00 1.06
N LYS A 23 -22.24 19.22 0.50
CA LYS A 23 -23.01 19.64 -0.67
C LYS A 23 -22.08 20.07 -1.79
N VAL A 24 -22.32 19.54 -2.98
CA VAL A 24 -21.69 20.00 -4.23
C VAL A 24 -22.34 21.32 -4.63
N GLY A 25 -21.52 22.31 -4.94
CA GLY A 25 -21.97 23.62 -5.42
C GLY A 25 -21.00 24.21 -6.44
N LYS A 26 -21.42 25.28 -7.12
CA LYS A 26 -20.54 26.04 -8.00
C LYS A 26 -19.57 26.86 -7.16
N TRP A 27 -18.30 26.85 -7.56
CA TRP A 27 -17.27 27.76 -7.07
C TRP A 27 -16.55 28.35 -8.28
N GLY A 28 -16.93 29.58 -8.65
CA GLY A 28 -16.53 30.17 -9.93
C GLY A 28 -16.95 29.28 -11.11
N ASN A 29 -15.99 28.92 -11.95
CA ASN A 29 -16.22 28.06 -13.12
C ASN A 29 -16.23 26.55 -12.79
N SER A 30 -15.83 26.17 -11.58
CA SER A 30 -15.68 24.77 -11.17
C SER A 30 -16.81 24.33 -10.22
N LEU A 31 -16.79 23.04 -9.85
CA LEU A 31 -17.55 22.51 -8.73
C LEU A 31 -16.66 22.44 -7.49
N GLY A 32 -17.25 22.70 -6.33
CA GLY A 32 -16.64 22.52 -5.04
C GLY A 32 -17.56 21.70 -4.13
N ILE A 33 -16.98 20.99 -3.17
CA ILE A 33 -17.70 20.27 -2.13
C ILE A 33 -17.43 20.97 -0.81
N ARG A 34 -18.50 21.30 -0.07
CA ARG A 34 -18.34 21.75 1.33
C ARG A 34 -18.11 20.53 2.20
N ILE A 35 -16.94 20.46 2.82
CA ILE A 35 -16.58 19.41 3.77
C ILE A 35 -16.85 19.95 5.18
N PRO A 36 -17.67 19.28 6.00
CA PRO A 36 -17.89 19.68 7.40
C PRO A 36 -16.58 19.80 8.18
N SER A 37 -16.50 20.77 9.09
CA SER A 37 -15.26 21.07 9.82
C SER A 37 -14.78 19.89 10.67
N GLU A 38 -15.73 19.11 11.18
CA GLU A 38 -15.54 17.91 11.98
C GLU A 38 -14.80 16.83 11.19
N VAL A 39 -15.17 16.64 9.91
CA VAL A 39 -14.51 15.69 9.00
C VAL A 39 -13.05 16.11 8.81
N MET A 40 -12.80 17.41 8.58
CA MET A 40 -11.44 17.93 8.40
C MET A 40 -10.57 17.74 9.66
N LYS A 41 -11.15 17.97 10.84
CA LYS A 41 -10.47 17.78 12.14
C LYS A 41 -10.11 16.31 12.39
N LEU A 42 -11.06 15.40 12.19
CA LEU A 42 -10.86 13.97 12.41
C LEU A 42 -9.87 13.38 11.40
N ALA A 43 -9.99 13.77 10.13
CA ALA A 43 -9.07 13.37 9.07
C ALA A 43 -7.72 14.12 9.13
N LYS A 44 -7.57 15.11 10.04
CA LYS A 44 -6.38 15.95 10.21
C LYS A 44 -5.93 16.66 8.92
N ILE A 45 -6.88 16.99 8.05
CA ILE A 45 -6.62 17.69 6.79
C ILE A 45 -6.62 19.20 7.07
N LYS A 46 -5.60 19.90 6.58
CA LYS A 46 -5.49 21.36 6.68
C LYS A 46 -5.96 22.02 5.38
N GLU A 47 -6.36 23.28 5.48
CA GLU A 47 -6.64 24.10 4.30
C GLU A 47 -5.40 24.19 3.40
N GLY A 48 -5.60 24.09 2.09
CA GLY A 48 -4.52 24.09 1.10
C GLY A 48 -3.83 22.73 0.91
N ALA A 49 -4.25 21.67 1.60
CA ALA A 49 -3.72 20.34 1.38
C ALA A 49 -4.08 19.81 -0.02
N GLU A 50 -3.13 19.13 -0.67
CA GLU A 50 -3.36 18.46 -1.94
C GLU A 50 -4.02 17.09 -1.72
N LEU A 51 -5.00 16.75 -2.57
CA LEU A 51 -5.78 15.53 -2.49
C LEU A 51 -5.76 14.80 -3.83
N ASP A 52 -5.64 13.48 -3.77
CA ASP A 52 -5.86 12.58 -4.89
C ASP A 52 -7.29 12.01 -4.83
N PHE A 53 -7.91 11.90 -6.00
CA PHE A 53 -9.24 11.31 -6.17
C PHE A 53 -9.12 9.91 -6.75
N PHE A 54 -9.78 8.96 -6.11
CA PHE A 54 -9.88 7.58 -6.54
C PHE A 54 -11.34 7.21 -6.77
N LEU A 55 -11.60 6.41 -7.79
CA LEU A 55 -12.91 5.79 -8.01
C LEU A 55 -12.84 4.35 -7.52
N SER A 56 -13.69 4.01 -6.55
CA SER A 56 -13.88 2.64 -6.08
C SER A 56 -14.59 1.79 -7.14
N THR A 57 -14.46 0.47 -7.04
CA THR A 57 -15.21 -0.48 -7.88
C THR A 57 -16.72 -0.34 -7.71
N ASP A 58 -17.16 0.12 -6.54
CA ASP A 58 -18.57 0.28 -6.20
C ASP A 58 -19.14 1.63 -6.64
N GLY A 59 -18.33 2.46 -7.32
CA GLY A 59 -18.71 3.79 -7.82
C GLY A 59 -18.51 4.93 -6.82
N ASP A 60 -18.02 4.62 -5.61
CA ASP A 60 -17.70 5.64 -4.61
C ASP A 60 -16.47 6.46 -5.00
N VAL A 61 -16.52 7.76 -4.73
CA VAL A 61 -15.36 8.66 -4.87
C VAL A 61 -14.64 8.74 -3.54
N VAL A 62 -13.41 8.25 -3.51
CA VAL A 62 -12.52 8.27 -2.34
C VAL A 62 -11.50 9.38 -2.52
N MET A 63 -11.38 10.27 -1.54
CA MET A 63 -10.34 11.30 -1.50
C MET A 63 -9.27 10.90 -0.49
N ARG A 64 -8.00 11.04 -0.86
CA ARG A 64 -6.87 10.82 0.06
C ARG A 64 -5.89 11.99 -0.03
N LEU A 65 -5.19 12.27 1.07
CA LEU A 65 -4.05 13.18 1.06
C LEU A 65 -3.01 12.69 0.06
N LYS A 66 -2.60 13.59 -0.82
CA LYS A 66 -1.53 13.31 -1.77
C LYS A 66 -0.23 13.15 -0.98
N LYS A 67 0.44 12.03 -1.20
CA LYS A 67 1.70 11.70 -0.52
C LYS A 67 2.87 12.21 -1.36
N THR A 68 3.87 12.76 -0.68
CA THR A 68 5.13 13.12 -1.30
C THR A 68 6.05 11.91 -1.42
N GLU A 69 7.11 12.00 -2.22
CA GLU A 69 8.13 10.92 -2.28
C GLU A 69 8.77 10.66 -0.92
N ASP A 70 8.91 11.69 -0.07
CA ASP A 70 9.45 11.57 1.28
C ASP A 70 8.54 10.75 2.21
N ASP A 71 7.22 10.81 1.99
CA ASP A 71 6.21 10.06 2.73
C ASP A 71 6.18 8.57 2.33
N LEU A 72 6.92 8.19 1.28
CA LEU A 72 6.92 6.84 0.72
C LEU A 72 8.29 6.15 0.91
N VAL A 73 8.26 4.85 1.14
CA VAL A 73 9.41 3.95 1.12
C VAL A 73 9.10 2.85 0.10
N GLY A 74 9.73 2.90 -1.07
CA GLY A 74 9.45 1.96 -2.16
C GLY A 74 7.99 1.99 -2.66
N GLY A 75 7.34 3.15 -2.61
CA GLY A 75 5.93 3.31 -2.98
C GLY A 75 4.92 2.95 -1.88
N ILE A 76 5.40 2.53 -0.70
CA ILE A 76 4.58 2.24 0.48
C ILE A 76 4.64 3.42 1.44
N ASP A 77 3.52 3.79 2.05
CA ASP A 77 3.48 4.78 3.11
C ASP A 77 4.48 4.48 4.24
N ARG A 78 5.33 5.46 4.59
CA ARG A 78 6.43 5.32 5.54
C ARG A 78 5.93 5.01 6.97
N GLU A 79 4.85 5.66 7.40
CA GLU A 79 4.28 5.44 8.73
C GLU A 79 3.73 4.01 8.84
N PHE A 80 2.98 3.58 7.83
CA PHE A 80 2.48 2.21 7.72
C PHE A 80 3.62 1.20 7.70
N TYR A 81 4.66 1.42 6.88
CA TYR A 81 5.83 0.56 6.79
C TYR A 81 6.53 0.42 8.14
N THR A 82 6.71 1.53 8.86
CA THR A 82 7.32 1.54 10.19
C THR A 82 6.45 0.81 11.22
N SER A 83 5.13 1.02 11.18
CA SER A 83 4.18 0.31 12.04
C SER A 83 4.23 -1.20 11.81
N LEU A 84 4.26 -1.63 10.54
CA LEU A 84 4.36 -3.03 10.17
C LEU A 84 5.66 -3.65 10.69
N LEU A 85 6.81 -3.00 10.47
CA LEU A 85 8.10 -3.45 10.99
C LEU A 85 8.09 -3.60 12.51
N ASN A 86 7.52 -2.62 13.23
CA ASN A 86 7.42 -2.68 14.68
C ASN A 86 6.53 -3.84 15.16
N LYS A 87 5.41 -4.09 14.49
CA LYS A 87 4.55 -5.25 14.78
C LYS A 87 5.28 -6.57 14.53
N MET A 88 6.00 -6.68 13.42
CA MET A 88 6.79 -7.88 13.11
C MET A 88 7.89 -8.11 14.15
N ARG A 89 8.62 -7.06 14.53
CA ARG A 89 9.63 -7.13 15.60
C ARG A 89 9.04 -7.56 16.94
N ALA A 90 7.87 -7.04 17.30
CA ALA A 90 7.19 -7.42 18.53
C ALA A 90 6.71 -8.88 18.53
N SER A 91 6.49 -9.47 17.36
CA SER A 91 6.14 -10.89 17.22
C SER A 91 7.34 -11.84 17.17
N VAL A 92 8.58 -11.33 17.18
CA VAL A 92 9.78 -12.17 17.25
C VAL A 92 10.07 -12.53 18.71
N THR A 93 10.04 -13.82 19.03
CA THR A 93 10.47 -14.33 20.35
C THR A 93 11.95 -14.73 20.32
N PRO A 94 12.67 -14.72 21.47
CA PRO A 94 14.11 -15.02 21.51
C PRO A 94 14.51 -16.40 20.98
N ASP A 95 13.56 -17.33 20.94
CA ASP A 95 13.69 -18.71 20.46
C ASP A 95 13.37 -18.87 18.96
N MET A 96 12.91 -17.83 18.28
CA MET A 96 12.71 -17.86 16.82
C MET A 96 14.05 -17.90 16.09
N GLN A 97 14.33 -19.02 15.42
CA GLN A 97 15.45 -19.11 14.50
C GLN A 97 15.18 -18.24 13.26
N ALA A 98 16.14 -17.38 12.93
CA ALA A 98 16.16 -16.75 11.62
C ALA A 98 16.33 -17.84 10.56
N HIS A 99 15.46 -17.86 9.56
CA HIS A 99 15.66 -18.72 8.42
C HIS A 99 16.85 -18.16 7.63
N GLU A 100 17.98 -18.88 7.60
CA GLU A 100 19.05 -18.56 6.65
C GLU A 100 18.53 -18.85 5.25
N GLU A 101 18.47 -17.84 4.39
CA GLU A 101 18.25 -18.08 2.96
C GLU A 101 19.50 -18.77 2.42
N PHE A 102 19.40 -20.08 2.20
CA PHE A 102 20.38 -20.81 1.41
C PHE A 102 20.30 -20.24 -0.01
N GLY A 103 21.30 -19.43 -0.38
CA GLY A 103 21.46 -18.97 -1.75
C GLY A 103 21.43 -20.20 -2.64
N THR A 104 20.39 -20.34 -3.46
CA THR A 104 20.33 -21.34 -4.51
C THR A 104 21.45 -20.99 -5.48
N ALA A 105 22.64 -21.56 -5.22
CA ALA A 105 23.67 -21.69 -6.22
C ALA A 105 22.98 -22.31 -7.44
N LEU A 106 23.05 -21.57 -8.54
CA LEU A 106 22.60 -21.92 -9.87
C LEU A 106 22.55 -23.45 -10.06
N VAL A 107 21.35 -24.03 -10.02
CA VAL A 107 21.08 -25.33 -10.63
C VAL A 107 21.02 -25.08 -12.13
N GLY A 108 22.20 -24.84 -12.70
CA GLY A 108 22.49 -24.85 -14.13
C GLY A 108 23.40 -26.04 -14.38
N ALA A 109 22.78 -27.21 -14.47
CA ALA A 109 23.44 -28.42 -14.92
C ALA A 109 23.97 -28.21 -16.34
N GLU A 110 25.28 -28.41 -16.53
CA GLU A 110 25.79 -29.07 -17.73
C GLU A 110 26.92 -30.00 -17.31
N ARG A 111 26.55 -31.27 -17.15
CA ARG A 111 27.45 -32.41 -17.19
C ARG A 111 27.46 -32.84 -18.65
N PHE A 112 28.52 -32.49 -19.38
CA PHE A 112 28.82 -33.07 -20.68
C PHE A 112 30.08 -33.92 -20.58
N ASP A 113 30.03 -35.04 -21.29
CA ASP A 113 30.65 -36.32 -21.01
C ASP A 113 32.19 -36.37 -20.94
N ASP A 114 32.63 -37.26 -20.06
CA ASP A 114 33.91 -37.92 -20.11
C ASP A 114 33.93 -38.86 -21.34
N GLY A 115 34.76 -38.57 -22.33
CA GLY A 115 34.93 -39.43 -23.51
C GLY A 115 36.33 -39.28 -24.10
N GLY A 116 37.26 -40.08 -23.60
CA GLY A 116 38.58 -40.27 -24.20
C GLY A 116 38.53 -41.16 -25.46
N ASP A 117 39.68 -41.13 -26.16
CA ASP A 117 40.13 -41.96 -27.29
C ASP A 117 39.72 -41.49 -28.71
N TYR A 118 40.61 -40.73 -29.37
CA TYR A 118 41.54 -41.20 -30.42
C TYR A 118 42.71 -40.22 -30.61
#